data_AF-G4ZYD0-F1
#
_entry.id   AF-G4ZYD0-F1
#
_cell.length_a   1.000
_cell.length_b   1.000
_cell.length_c   1.000
_cell.angle_alpha   90.00
_cell.angle_beta   90.00
_cell.angle_gamma   90.00
#
_symmetry.space_group_name_H-M   'P 1'
#
loop_
_entity.id
_entity.type
_entity.pdbx_description
1 polymer ?
#
loop_
_entity_poly.entity_id
_entity_poly.type
_entity_poly.pdbx_seq_one_letter_code
_entity_poly.pdbx_strand_id
1 'polypeptide(L)'
;MVFFDKRDESNFDLLTVNENASEPPNQEDPEHMNHPDRLSLEATMINQNLSQQVLKSGKGAFYKKFDDANPFAGDDSKPASGAYRYRKFDLGGGLNLVARCEVQGVSLKKGTQQYVSTFALNEYDPKFPGSIEWRKKIDSQRGAILANELKNNSHKLAKWTAQALLAGVDEMKVGYVSRSNFKDPYSHVVLGMQSYNPNTFATQIALNQNNTWGIIKMLSELLLEQPEGKYVIMKDPNKPIMRLF
;
A
#
# COMPACT_ATOMS: atom_id res chain seq x y z
N MET A 1 22.10 2.52 -17.49
CA MET A 1 20.72 2.09 -17.16
C MET A 1 20.74 1.62 -15.71
N VAL A 2 19.75 1.99 -14.90
CA VAL A 2 19.68 1.63 -13.48
C VAL A 2 18.45 0.76 -13.27
N PHE A 3 18.62 -0.33 -12.52
CA PHE A 3 17.53 -1.18 -12.07
C PHE A 3 17.38 -1.03 -10.55
N PHE A 4 16.18 -0.70 -10.10
CA PHE A 4 15.83 -0.73 -8.68
C PHE A 4 15.24 -2.10 -8.38
N ASP A 5 15.94 -2.87 -7.56
CA ASP A 5 15.52 -4.21 -7.15
C ASP A 5 15.39 -4.30 -5.63
N LYS A 6 14.64 -5.30 -5.16
CA LYS A 6 14.48 -5.61 -3.75
C LYS A 6 15.16 -6.94 -3.43
N ARG A 7 15.40 -7.20 -2.14
CA ARG A 7 15.88 -8.51 -1.69
C ARG A 7 14.68 -9.44 -1.51
N ASP A 8 14.73 -10.61 -2.14
CA ASP A 8 13.62 -11.58 -2.09
C ASP A 8 13.36 -12.10 -0.67
N GLU A 9 14.42 -12.42 0.08
CA GLU A 9 14.32 -12.95 1.46
C GLU A 9 14.15 -11.84 2.53
N SER A 10 13.52 -10.72 2.19
CA SER A 10 13.34 -9.60 3.12
C SER A 10 11.87 -9.30 3.42
N ASN A 11 11.63 -8.59 4.53
CA ASN A 11 10.30 -8.15 4.93
C ASN A 11 9.78 -6.95 4.11
N PHE A 12 10.33 -6.69 2.93
CA PHE A 12 10.04 -5.50 2.13
C PHE A 12 8.57 -5.40 1.71
N ASP A 13 7.93 -6.54 1.44
CA ASP A 13 6.52 -6.60 1.05
C ASP A 13 5.54 -6.56 2.24
N LEU A 14 6.05 -6.72 3.46
CA LEU A 14 5.21 -6.69 4.65
C LEU A 14 4.78 -5.26 4.98
N LEU A 15 3.52 -5.14 5.40
CA LEU A 15 2.92 -3.87 5.77
C LEU A 15 3.17 -3.58 7.24
N THR A 16 3.76 -2.42 7.53
CA THR A 16 3.97 -1.98 8.92
C THR A 16 2.64 -1.58 9.59
N VAL A 17 2.57 -1.67 10.91
CA VAL A 17 1.38 -1.33 11.70
C VAL A 17 1.80 -0.39 12.83
N ASN A 18 1.19 0.79 12.88
CA ASN A 18 1.45 1.83 13.87
C ASN A 18 2.93 2.26 13.94
N GLU A 19 3.66 2.18 12.81
CA GLU A 19 5.08 2.54 12.68
C GLU A 19 5.38 3.98 13.11
N ASN A 20 4.43 4.90 12.87
CA ASN A 20 4.59 6.33 13.13
C ASN A 20 3.81 6.78 14.38
N ALA A 21 3.27 5.85 15.16
CA ALA A 21 2.62 6.17 16.43
C ALA A 21 3.64 6.75 17.42
N SER A 22 3.16 7.58 18.36
CA SER A 22 4.02 8.11 19.43
C SER A 22 4.59 7.01 20.31
N GLU A 23 3.83 5.94 20.48
CA GLU A 23 4.23 4.71 21.16
C GLU A 23 4.00 3.56 20.18
N PRO A 24 5.01 3.15 19.40
CA PRO A 24 4.90 2.00 18.49
C PRO A 24 4.61 0.69 19.24
N PRO A 25 4.14 -0.37 18.55
CA PRO A 25 3.87 -1.65 19.19
C PRO A 25 5.11 -2.24 19.90
N ASN A 26 4.89 -2.86 21.07
CA ASN A 26 5.94 -3.40 21.92
C ASN A 26 6.72 -4.54 21.22
N GLN A 27 8.04 -4.53 21.35
CA GLN A 27 8.99 -5.48 20.75
C GLN A 27 9.62 -6.46 21.77
N GLU A 28 9.22 -6.41 23.04
CA GLU A 28 9.85 -7.19 24.13
C GLU A 28 9.57 -8.69 24.03
N ASP A 29 8.36 -9.09 23.59
CA ASP A 29 7.96 -10.49 23.46
C ASP A 29 7.69 -10.83 21.97
N PRO A 30 8.64 -11.49 21.28
CA PRO A 30 8.51 -11.89 19.87
C PRO A 30 7.37 -12.86 19.59
N GLU A 31 6.94 -13.64 20.59
CA GLU A 31 5.85 -14.61 20.45
C GLU A 31 4.48 -13.98 20.69
N HIS A 32 4.45 -12.76 21.22
CA HIS A 32 3.20 -12.04 21.44
C HIS A 32 2.53 -11.71 20.11
N MET A 33 1.21 -11.95 20.00
CA MET A 33 0.42 -11.70 18.78
C MET A 33 0.43 -10.23 18.29
N ASN A 34 0.77 -9.30 19.19
CA ASN A 34 0.87 -7.87 18.87
C ASN A 34 2.33 -7.40 18.68
N HIS A 35 3.30 -8.32 18.60
CA HIS A 35 4.66 -8.00 18.17
C HIS A 35 4.64 -7.42 16.73
N PRO A 36 5.47 -6.41 16.38
CA PRO A 36 5.43 -5.78 15.06
C PRO A 36 5.50 -6.74 13.88
N ASP A 37 6.29 -7.81 13.98
CA ASP A 37 6.40 -8.81 12.91
C ASP A 37 5.09 -9.60 12.73
N ARG A 38 4.44 -9.98 13.84
CA ARG A 38 3.15 -10.69 13.82
C ARG A 38 2.04 -9.78 13.26
N LEU A 39 2.02 -8.52 13.70
CA LEU A 39 1.09 -7.51 13.17
C LEU A 39 1.32 -7.23 11.69
N SER A 40 2.58 -7.23 11.23
CA SER A 40 2.91 -6.97 9.83
C SER A 40 2.46 -8.11 8.92
N LEU A 41 2.63 -9.36 9.37
CA LEU A 41 2.10 -10.53 8.68
C LEU A 41 0.56 -10.48 8.60
N GLU A 42 -0.10 -10.22 9.73
CA GLU A 42 -1.56 -10.10 9.79
C GLU A 42 -2.08 -9.00 8.86
N ALA A 43 -1.52 -7.78 8.93
CA ALA A 43 -1.93 -6.66 8.09
C ALA A 43 -1.76 -6.95 6.59
N THR A 44 -0.70 -7.67 6.23
CA THR A 44 -0.42 -8.09 4.86
C THR A 44 -1.47 -9.10 4.37
N MET A 45 -1.78 -10.11 5.18
CA MET A 45 -2.84 -11.08 4.86
C MET A 45 -4.21 -10.41 4.76
N ILE A 46 -4.54 -9.47 5.64
CA ILE A 46 -5.78 -8.68 5.57
C ILE A 46 -5.87 -7.92 4.23
N ASN A 47 -4.77 -7.28 3.80
CA ASN A 47 -4.74 -6.55 2.52
C ASN A 47 -4.94 -7.48 1.32
N GLN A 48 -4.23 -8.62 1.31
CA GLN A 48 -4.38 -9.63 0.25
C GLN A 48 -5.81 -10.15 0.17
N ASN A 49 -6.40 -10.55 1.32
CA ASN A 49 -7.75 -11.07 1.39
C ASN A 49 -8.78 -10.02 0.97
N LEU A 50 -8.70 -8.79 1.51
CA LEU A 50 -9.65 -7.74 1.19
C LEU A 50 -9.62 -7.39 -0.31
N SER A 51 -8.43 -7.34 -0.92
CA SER A 51 -8.27 -7.00 -2.35
C SER A 51 -9.09 -7.90 -3.26
N GLN A 52 -9.26 -9.17 -2.89
CA GLN A 52 -10.01 -10.16 -3.65
C GLN A 52 -11.46 -10.28 -3.18
N GLN A 53 -11.70 -10.19 -1.87
CA GLN A 53 -13.03 -10.34 -1.25
C GLN A 53 -14.02 -9.29 -1.74
N VAL A 54 -13.57 -8.06 -2.02
CA VAL A 54 -14.44 -6.96 -2.45
C VAL A 54 -14.81 -7.01 -3.94
N LEU A 55 -14.25 -7.96 -4.69
CA LEU A 55 -14.52 -8.11 -6.12
C LEU A 55 -15.78 -8.94 -6.34
N LYS A 56 -16.54 -8.59 -7.39
CA LYS A 56 -17.66 -9.42 -7.84
C LYS A 56 -17.11 -10.67 -8.53
N SER A 57 -17.62 -11.83 -8.15
CA SER A 57 -17.28 -13.11 -8.78
C SER A 57 -18.55 -13.86 -9.20
N GLY A 58 -18.42 -14.79 -10.16
CA GLY A 58 -19.51 -15.65 -10.60
C GLY A 58 -20.29 -15.12 -11.82
N LYS A 59 -21.47 -15.71 -12.05
CA LYS A 59 -22.29 -15.44 -13.24
C LYS A 59 -22.73 -13.97 -13.28
N GLY A 60 -22.43 -13.27 -14.37
CA GLY A 60 -22.75 -11.85 -14.57
C GLY A 60 -21.73 -10.86 -14.02
N ALA A 61 -20.62 -11.32 -13.44
CA ALA A 61 -19.50 -10.45 -13.09
C ALA A 61 -18.78 -9.94 -14.36
N PHE A 62 -18.48 -8.64 -14.38
CA PHE A 62 -17.69 -8.02 -15.44
C PHE A 62 -16.20 -8.24 -15.16
N TYR A 63 -15.50 -8.87 -16.10
CA TYR A 63 -14.07 -9.05 -16.06
C TYR A 63 -13.42 -8.26 -17.20
N LYS A 64 -12.55 -7.31 -16.87
CA LYS A 64 -11.73 -6.65 -17.87
C LYS A 64 -10.52 -7.53 -18.19
N LYS A 65 -10.35 -7.86 -19.47
CA LYS A 65 -9.12 -8.45 -20.00
C LYS A 65 -8.26 -7.37 -20.64
N PHE A 66 -6.95 -7.49 -20.45
CA PHE A 66 -5.95 -6.69 -21.17
C PHE A 66 -5.40 -7.50 -22.34
N ASP A 67 -4.64 -6.83 -23.21
CA ASP A 67 -4.11 -7.42 -24.44
C ASP A 67 -3.13 -8.57 -24.13
N ASP A 68 -2.27 -8.37 -23.14
CA ASP A 68 -1.30 -9.37 -22.68
C ASP A 68 -1.78 -10.14 -21.44
N ALA A 69 -1.40 -11.41 -21.38
CA ALA A 69 -1.63 -12.26 -20.21
C ALA A 69 -0.75 -11.84 -19.01
N ASN A 70 -1.09 -12.35 -17.82
CA ASN A 70 -0.26 -12.13 -16.64
C ASN A 70 1.12 -12.81 -16.85
N PRO A 71 2.23 -12.05 -16.84
CA PRO A 71 3.56 -12.58 -17.15
C PRO A 71 4.16 -13.45 -16.03
N PHE A 72 3.49 -13.55 -14.87
CA PHE A 72 3.93 -14.34 -13.71
C PHE A 72 3.01 -15.54 -13.42
N ALA A 73 1.91 -15.69 -14.17
CA ALA A 73 1.06 -16.86 -14.03
C ALA A 73 1.75 -18.05 -14.71
N GLY A 74 1.85 -19.16 -13.98
CA GLY A 74 2.23 -20.45 -14.58
C GLY A 74 1.03 -21.08 -15.26
N ASP A 75 1.28 -22.02 -16.18
CA ASP A 75 0.22 -22.67 -16.96
C ASP A 75 -0.86 -23.33 -16.09
N ASP A 76 -0.47 -23.83 -14.90
CA ASP A 76 -1.35 -24.53 -13.95
C ASP A 76 -1.88 -23.64 -12.80
N SER A 77 -1.55 -22.35 -12.76
CA SER A 77 -1.94 -21.47 -11.66
C SER A 77 -2.92 -20.40 -12.09
N LYS A 78 -4.00 -20.25 -11.30
CA LYS A 78 -4.93 -19.13 -11.47
C LYS A 78 -4.43 -17.95 -10.62
N PRO A 79 -3.90 -16.88 -11.24
CA PRO A 79 -3.45 -15.73 -10.47
C PRO A 79 -4.64 -15.05 -9.78
N ALA A 80 -4.33 -14.32 -8.70
CA ALA A 80 -5.27 -13.37 -8.11
C ALA A 80 -5.75 -12.37 -9.17
N SER A 81 -6.95 -11.82 -8.98
CA SER A 81 -7.44 -10.77 -9.86
C SER A 81 -6.58 -9.52 -9.71
N GLY A 82 -5.95 -9.13 -10.82
CA GLY A 82 -5.10 -7.95 -10.92
C GLY A 82 -4.57 -7.82 -12.35
N ALA A 83 -4.04 -6.64 -12.66
CA ALA A 83 -3.41 -6.34 -13.94
C ALA A 83 -2.15 -5.51 -13.71
N TYR A 84 -1.14 -5.76 -14.55
CA TYR A 84 0.10 -4.98 -14.56
C TYR A 84 0.04 -3.93 -15.67
N ARG A 85 0.47 -2.71 -15.36
CA ARG A 85 0.60 -1.60 -16.31
C ARG A 85 2.05 -1.14 -16.29
N TYR A 86 2.78 -1.39 -17.37
CA TYR A 86 4.12 -0.86 -17.55
C TYR A 86 4.00 0.57 -18.08
N ARG A 87 4.40 1.54 -17.26
CA ARG A 87 4.26 2.97 -17.58
C ARG A 87 5.63 3.61 -17.67
N LYS A 88 5.77 4.50 -18.65
CA LYS A 88 6.97 5.32 -18.86
C LYS A 88 6.69 6.75 -18.40
N PHE A 89 7.63 7.32 -17.66
CA PHE A 89 7.59 8.68 -17.14
C PHE A 89 8.86 9.41 -17.57
N ASP A 90 8.71 10.60 -18.12
CA ASP A 90 9.83 11.50 -18.44
C ASP A 90 10.19 12.30 -17.19
N LEU A 91 11.43 12.18 -16.73
CA LEU A 91 11.98 12.92 -15.58
C LEU A 91 12.76 14.17 -16.02
N GLY A 92 12.80 14.47 -17.32
CA GLY A 92 13.56 15.54 -17.93
C GLY A 92 15.05 15.20 -18.08
N GLY A 93 15.78 16.00 -18.86
CA GLY A 93 17.22 15.78 -19.08
C GLY A 93 17.54 14.48 -19.84
N GLY A 94 16.58 13.93 -20.59
CA GLY A 94 16.71 12.64 -21.28
C GLY A 94 16.51 11.42 -20.37
N LEU A 95 16.27 11.62 -19.06
CA LEU A 95 16.05 10.54 -18.11
C LEU A 95 14.61 10.03 -18.18
N ASN A 96 14.45 8.72 -18.37
CA ASN A 96 13.15 8.08 -18.42
C ASN A 96 13.06 6.99 -17.36
N LEU A 97 11.99 7.01 -16.56
CA LEU A 97 11.62 5.93 -15.64
C LEU A 97 10.60 5.01 -16.30
N VAL A 98 10.84 3.71 -16.23
CA VAL A 98 9.84 2.70 -16.56
C VAL A 98 9.49 1.96 -15.28
N ALA A 99 8.21 1.94 -14.92
CA ALA A 99 7.71 1.28 -13.73
C ALA A 99 6.62 0.26 -14.07
N ARG A 100 6.72 -0.94 -13.48
CA ARG A 100 5.61 -1.89 -13.42
C ARG A 100 4.66 -1.43 -12.32
N CYS A 101 3.44 -1.05 -12.70
CA CYS A 101 2.39 -0.65 -11.77
C CYS A 101 1.28 -1.71 -11.73
N GLU A 102 0.41 -1.63 -10.73
CA GLU A 102 -0.63 -2.63 -10.48
C GLU A 102 -2.01 -1.99 -10.39
N VAL A 103 -3.00 -2.66 -10.97
CA VAL A 103 -4.42 -2.34 -10.85
C VAL A 103 -5.13 -3.58 -10.33
N GLN A 104 -5.95 -3.43 -9.29
CA GLN A 104 -6.55 -4.57 -8.59
C GLN A 104 -8.00 -4.83 -9.01
N GLY A 105 -8.68 -3.82 -9.57
CA GLY A 105 -10.05 -3.97 -10.02
C GLY A 105 -10.49 -2.92 -11.02
N VAL A 106 -11.70 -3.13 -11.52
CA VAL A 106 -12.42 -2.19 -12.39
C VAL A 106 -13.82 -1.98 -11.84
N SER A 107 -14.28 -0.73 -11.84
CA SER A 107 -15.67 -0.38 -11.54
C SER A 107 -16.32 0.25 -12.76
N LEU A 108 -17.63 0.04 -12.92
CA LEU A 108 -18.43 0.67 -13.96
C LEU A 108 -19.30 1.75 -13.30
N LYS A 109 -18.97 3.02 -13.53
CA LYS A 109 -19.80 4.15 -13.07
C LYS A 109 -20.45 4.80 -14.28
N LYS A 110 -21.80 4.70 -14.36
CA LYS A 110 -22.59 5.23 -15.49
C LYS A 110 -22.05 4.77 -16.86
N GLY A 111 -21.65 3.51 -16.97
CA GLY A 111 -21.07 2.93 -18.19
C GLY A 111 -19.59 3.24 -18.44
N THR A 112 -18.98 4.13 -17.67
CA THR A 112 -17.54 4.44 -17.77
C THR A 112 -16.73 3.50 -16.88
N GLN A 113 -15.69 2.87 -17.45
CA GLN A 113 -14.75 2.05 -16.70
C GLN A 113 -13.82 2.94 -15.88
N GLN A 114 -13.66 2.60 -14.61
CA GLN A 114 -12.71 3.23 -13.69
C GLN A 114 -11.81 2.15 -13.08
N TYR A 115 -10.50 2.36 -13.16
CA TYR A 115 -9.52 1.51 -12.51
C TYR A 115 -9.50 1.76 -11.00
N VAL A 116 -9.36 0.69 -10.24
CA VAL A 116 -9.45 0.73 -8.78
C VAL A 116 -8.25 0.00 -8.15
N SER A 117 -7.68 0.62 -7.13
CA SER A 117 -6.80 -0.06 -6.16
C SER A 117 -7.47 -0.10 -4.80
N THR A 118 -7.32 -1.22 -4.09
CA THR A 118 -7.92 -1.47 -2.77
C THR A 118 -6.81 -1.68 -1.74
N PHE A 119 -6.94 -1.01 -0.60
CA PHE A 119 -6.04 -1.12 0.53
C PHE A 119 -6.86 -1.35 1.80
N ALA A 120 -6.26 -1.97 2.81
CA ALA A 120 -6.91 -2.24 4.08
C ALA A 120 -6.14 -1.61 5.24
N LEU A 121 -6.79 -0.70 5.96
CA LEU A 121 -6.39 -0.33 7.30
C LEU A 121 -6.91 -1.40 8.28
N ASN A 122 -6.10 -1.73 9.29
CA ASN A 122 -6.42 -2.77 10.26
C ASN A 122 -6.37 -2.25 11.71
N GLU A 123 -7.42 -2.48 12.48
CA GLU A 123 -7.49 -2.26 13.93
C GLU A 123 -7.27 -3.61 14.63
N TYR A 124 -6.14 -3.75 15.32
CA TYR A 124 -5.80 -4.98 16.05
C TYR A 124 -6.23 -4.91 17.53
N ASP A 125 -6.16 -3.74 18.15
CA ASP A 125 -6.60 -3.51 19.53
C ASP A 125 -7.31 -2.15 19.64
N PRO A 126 -8.62 -2.11 19.94
CA PRO A 126 -9.36 -0.85 20.12
C PRO A 126 -8.96 -0.07 21.38
N LYS A 127 -8.10 -0.64 22.23
CA LYS A 127 -7.55 -0.02 23.43
C LYS A 127 -6.10 0.41 23.28
N PHE A 128 -5.52 0.26 22.08
CA PHE A 128 -4.16 0.74 21.82
C PHE A 128 -4.02 2.22 22.21
N PRO A 129 -2.92 2.66 22.85
CA PRO A 129 -2.77 4.03 23.31
C PRO A 129 -3.04 5.06 22.20
N GLY A 130 -3.92 6.02 22.49
CA GLY A 130 -4.31 7.06 21.54
C GLY A 130 -5.20 6.60 20.38
N SER A 131 -5.64 5.34 20.35
CA SER A 131 -6.57 4.84 19.33
C SER A 131 -8.00 5.34 19.55
N ILE A 132 -8.76 5.35 18.46
CA ILE A 132 -10.20 5.57 18.45
C ILE A 132 -10.84 4.22 18.16
N GLU A 133 -11.79 3.78 18.97
CA GLU A 133 -12.48 2.50 18.76
C GLU A 133 -13.38 2.57 17.51
N TRP A 134 -13.03 1.83 16.46
CA TRP A 134 -13.64 1.98 15.14
C TRP A 134 -15.12 1.61 15.16
N ARG A 135 -15.49 0.49 15.80
CA ARG A 135 -16.91 0.04 15.85
C ARG A 135 -17.88 1.09 16.39
N LYS A 136 -17.43 1.92 17.33
CA LYS A 136 -18.27 2.99 17.91
C LYS A 136 -18.32 4.24 17.05
N LYS A 137 -17.33 4.44 16.18
CA LYS A 137 -17.04 5.73 15.53
C LYS A 137 -17.04 5.69 14.00
N ILE A 138 -17.10 4.52 13.37
CA ILE A 138 -16.97 4.37 11.91
C ILE A 138 -18.09 5.05 11.12
N ASP A 139 -19.29 5.14 11.70
CA ASP A 139 -20.45 5.77 11.07
C ASP A 139 -20.52 7.28 11.34
N SER A 140 -20.11 7.72 12.54
CA SER A 140 -20.26 9.11 12.98
C SER A 140 -18.99 9.96 12.83
N GLN A 141 -17.80 9.36 12.90
CA GLN A 141 -16.52 10.05 13.01
C GLN A 141 -15.42 9.41 12.14
N ARG A 142 -15.78 8.92 10.94
CA ARG A 142 -14.83 8.30 10.00
C ARG A 142 -13.63 9.17 9.68
N GLY A 143 -13.82 10.49 9.55
CA GLY A 143 -12.74 11.44 9.33
C GLY A 143 -11.73 11.49 10.48
N ALA A 144 -12.20 11.35 11.73
CA ALA A 144 -11.33 11.31 12.91
C ALA A 144 -10.53 10.00 12.97
N ILE A 145 -11.16 8.87 12.62
CA ILE A 145 -10.46 7.58 12.48
C ILE A 145 -9.35 7.71 11.43
N LEU A 146 -9.66 8.22 10.24
CA LEU A 146 -8.67 8.41 9.19
C LEU A 146 -7.52 9.35 9.63
N ALA A 147 -7.83 10.43 10.33
CA ALA A 147 -6.80 11.34 10.85
C ALA A 147 -5.88 10.66 11.87
N ASN A 148 -6.44 9.80 12.74
CA ASN A 148 -5.66 8.98 13.66
C ASN A 148 -4.75 7.99 12.91
N GLU A 149 -5.29 7.33 11.88
CA GLU A 149 -4.52 6.42 11.03
C GLU A 149 -3.43 7.15 10.23
N LEU A 150 -3.69 8.37 9.77
CA LEU A 150 -2.67 9.19 9.12
C LEU A 150 -1.52 9.54 10.05
N LYS A 151 -1.80 9.77 11.34
CA LYS A 151 -0.75 10.00 12.34
C LYS A 151 0.08 8.74 12.58
N ASN A 152 -0.57 7.59 12.76
CA ASN A 152 0.09 6.37 13.21
C ASN A 152 0.69 5.53 12.07
N ASN A 153 0.21 5.71 10.83
CA ASN A 153 0.55 4.90 9.66
C ASN A 153 0.90 5.77 8.44
N SER A 154 1.46 6.96 8.65
CA SER A 154 1.73 7.95 7.59
C SER A 154 2.57 7.39 6.44
N HIS A 155 3.62 6.62 6.74
CA HIS A 155 4.48 6.03 5.71
C HIS A 155 3.73 5.00 4.85
N LYS A 156 2.95 4.12 5.48
CA LYS A 156 2.12 3.12 4.79
C LYS A 156 1.10 3.76 3.86
N LEU A 157 0.37 4.77 4.35
CA LEU A 157 -0.63 5.50 3.57
C LEU A 157 0.00 6.30 2.42
N ALA A 158 1.17 6.90 2.64
CA ALA A 158 1.92 7.58 1.58
C ALA A 158 2.35 6.60 0.47
N LYS A 159 2.86 5.40 0.82
CA LYS A 159 3.22 4.37 -0.17
C LYS A 159 2.04 3.92 -1.01
N TRP A 160 0.89 3.61 -0.39
CA TRP A 160 -0.32 3.22 -1.12
C TRP A 160 -0.82 4.31 -2.06
N THR A 161 -0.76 5.56 -1.61
CA THR A 161 -1.16 6.71 -2.43
C THR A 161 -0.22 6.89 -3.62
N ALA A 162 1.10 6.80 -3.42
CA ALA A 162 2.09 6.84 -4.49
C ALA A 162 1.89 5.68 -5.49
N GLN A 163 1.62 4.46 -5.03
CA GLN A 163 1.29 3.32 -5.87
C GLN A 163 0.04 3.57 -6.73
N ALA A 164 -1.03 4.12 -6.14
CA ALA A 164 -2.26 4.45 -6.86
C ALA A 164 -2.02 5.53 -7.93
N LEU A 165 -1.26 6.58 -7.61
CA LEU A 165 -0.88 7.64 -8.56
C LEU A 165 -0.04 7.07 -9.72
N LEU A 166 0.98 6.27 -9.41
CA LEU A 166 1.84 5.63 -10.41
C LEU A 166 1.06 4.66 -11.29
N ALA A 167 0.11 3.90 -10.75
CA ALA A 167 -0.76 3.02 -11.53
C ALA A 167 -1.77 3.78 -12.40
N GLY A 168 -2.03 5.05 -12.08
CA GLY A 168 -3.03 5.86 -12.77
C GLY A 168 -4.42 5.27 -12.60
N VAL A 169 -4.75 4.86 -11.37
CA VAL A 169 -6.11 4.42 -11.03
C VAL A 169 -7.01 5.64 -10.80
N ASP A 170 -8.29 5.49 -11.12
CA ASP A 170 -9.27 6.56 -10.98
C ASP A 170 -9.78 6.67 -9.53
N GLU A 171 -9.78 5.54 -8.81
CA GLU A 171 -10.27 5.43 -7.45
C GLU A 171 -9.33 4.55 -6.62
N MET A 172 -8.98 5.02 -5.42
CA MET A 172 -8.39 4.20 -4.38
C MET A 172 -9.46 3.93 -3.30
N LYS A 173 -9.61 2.67 -2.92
CA LYS A 173 -10.53 2.24 -1.87
C LYS A 173 -9.77 1.83 -0.64
N VAL A 174 -10.18 2.32 0.52
CA VAL A 174 -9.60 1.97 1.81
C VAL A 174 -10.68 1.27 2.64
N GLY A 175 -10.41 0.02 2.99
CA GLY A 175 -11.24 -0.75 3.92
C GLY A 175 -10.79 -0.56 5.35
N TYR A 176 -11.76 -0.51 6.26
CA TYR A 176 -11.55 -0.50 7.71
C TYR A 176 -11.85 -1.89 8.23
N VAL A 177 -10.81 -2.67 8.47
CA VAL A 177 -10.90 -4.05 8.95
C VAL A 177 -10.50 -4.09 10.42
N SER A 178 -11.27 -4.75 11.27
CA SER A 178 -10.95 -4.89 12.69
C SER A 178 -11.00 -6.35 13.08
N ARG A 179 -10.14 -6.78 14.02
CA ARG A 179 -10.26 -8.12 14.62
C ARG A 179 -11.67 -8.29 15.21
N SER A 180 -12.29 -9.44 15.02
CA SER A 180 -13.61 -9.77 15.60
C SER A 180 -13.55 -9.75 17.12
N ASN A 181 -12.47 -10.30 17.68
CA ASN A 181 -12.07 -10.19 19.08
C ASN A 181 -10.61 -9.76 19.11
N PHE A 182 -10.26 -8.70 19.84
CA PHE A 182 -8.88 -8.16 19.87
C PHE A 182 -7.83 -9.16 20.38
N LYS A 183 -8.27 -10.23 21.06
CA LYS A 183 -7.43 -11.35 21.53
C LYS A 183 -7.24 -12.48 20.50
N ASP A 184 -7.90 -12.40 19.35
CA ASP A 184 -7.83 -13.40 18.28
C ASP A 184 -7.32 -12.75 16.99
N PRO A 185 -6.05 -13.02 16.59
CA PRO A 185 -5.45 -12.42 15.40
C PRO A 185 -5.90 -13.10 14.09
N TYR A 186 -6.75 -14.14 14.14
CA TYR A 186 -7.12 -14.94 12.97
C TYR A 186 -8.53 -14.63 12.43
N SER A 187 -9.34 -13.90 13.19
CA SER A 187 -10.71 -13.56 12.82
C SER A 187 -10.90 -12.06 12.68
N HIS A 188 -11.35 -11.63 11.50
CA HIS A 188 -11.51 -10.21 11.15
C HIS A 188 -12.90 -9.92 10.58
N VAL A 189 -13.33 -8.67 10.72
CA VAL A 189 -14.56 -8.15 10.14
C VAL A 189 -14.30 -6.82 9.43
N VAL A 190 -14.87 -6.67 8.24
CA VAL A 190 -14.87 -5.41 7.50
C VAL A 190 -15.95 -4.51 8.08
N LEU A 191 -15.55 -3.40 8.71
CA LEU A 191 -16.46 -2.42 9.31
C LEU A 191 -16.98 -1.41 8.28
N GLY A 192 -16.20 -1.14 7.23
CA GLY A 192 -16.61 -0.21 6.19
C GLY A 192 -15.56 -0.05 5.10
N MET A 193 -15.97 0.62 4.02
CA MET A 193 -15.12 0.96 2.89
C MET A 193 -15.28 2.45 2.57
N GLN A 194 -14.19 3.13 2.27
CA GLN A 194 -14.19 4.49 1.78
C GLN A 194 -13.47 4.57 0.43
N SER A 195 -13.97 5.40 -0.46
CA SER A 195 -13.39 5.61 -1.78
C SER A 195 -12.84 7.03 -1.89
N TYR A 196 -11.68 7.18 -2.50
CA TYR A 196 -11.01 8.45 -2.71
C TYR A 196 -10.50 8.55 -4.14
N ASN A 197 -10.45 9.77 -4.66
CA ASN A 197 -9.60 10.05 -5.81
C ASN A 197 -8.13 10.14 -5.34
N PRO A 198 -7.17 9.42 -5.96
CA PRO A 198 -5.78 9.41 -5.50
C PRO A 198 -5.12 10.80 -5.44
N ASN A 199 -5.42 11.71 -6.36
CA ASN A 199 -4.83 13.05 -6.36
C ASN A 199 -5.34 13.87 -5.18
N THR A 200 -6.66 13.85 -4.92
CA THR A 200 -7.25 14.53 -3.77
C THR A 200 -6.75 13.94 -2.46
N PHE A 201 -6.62 12.62 -2.39
CA PHE A 201 -6.09 11.95 -1.19
C PHE A 201 -4.62 12.31 -0.95
N ALA A 202 -3.80 12.40 -2.00
CA ALA A 202 -2.41 12.87 -1.89
C ALA A 202 -2.32 14.27 -1.26
N THR A 203 -3.19 15.19 -1.67
CA THR A 203 -3.29 16.52 -1.03
C THR A 203 -3.71 16.41 0.44
N GLN A 204 -4.71 15.58 0.74
CA GLN A 204 -5.20 15.39 2.12
C GLN A 204 -4.13 14.85 3.07
N ILE A 205 -3.24 13.99 2.59
CA ILE A 205 -2.15 13.41 3.40
C ILE A 205 -0.84 14.22 3.31
N ALA A 206 -0.87 15.40 2.70
CA ALA A 206 0.28 16.26 2.46
C ALA A 206 1.42 15.57 1.65
N LEU A 207 1.09 14.65 0.74
CA LEU A 207 2.04 14.03 -0.17
C LEU A 207 2.28 14.93 -1.40
N ASN A 208 3.38 15.68 -1.38
CA ASN A 208 3.75 16.56 -2.48
C ASN A 208 4.37 15.76 -3.65
N GLN A 209 3.62 15.65 -4.77
CA GLN A 209 4.04 14.89 -5.94
C GLN A 209 5.30 15.46 -6.61
N ASN A 210 5.49 16.78 -6.65
CA ASN A 210 6.70 17.40 -7.20
C ASN A 210 7.93 17.00 -6.39
N ASN A 211 7.81 16.99 -5.06
CA ASN A 211 8.87 16.52 -4.17
C ASN A 211 9.15 15.03 -4.37
N THR A 212 8.10 14.20 -4.48
CA THR A 212 8.26 12.75 -4.73
C THR A 212 9.03 12.48 -6.02
N TRP A 213 8.67 13.14 -7.13
CA TRP A 213 9.37 13.01 -8.40
C TRP A 213 10.79 13.58 -8.35
N GLY A 214 10.99 14.71 -7.66
CA GLY A 214 12.31 15.31 -7.46
C GLY A 214 13.28 14.37 -6.75
N ILE A 215 12.83 13.66 -5.71
CA ILE A 215 13.66 12.68 -4.98
C ILE A 215 14.06 11.51 -5.90
N ILE A 216 13.11 10.95 -6.67
CA ILE A 216 13.40 9.84 -7.59
C ILE A 216 14.37 10.25 -8.69
N LYS A 217 14.19 11.47 -9.25
CA LYS A 217 15.09 12.03 -10.25
C LYS A 217 16.51 12.17 -9.68
N MET A 218 16.66 12.85 -8.55
CA MET A 218 17.95 13.06 -7.89
C MET A 218 18.66 11.74 -7.61
N LEU A 219 17.93 10.76 -7.08
CA LEU A 219 18.49 9.44 -6.78
C LEU A 219 18.93 8.69 -8.05
N SER A 220 18.15 8.79 -9.13
CA SER A 220 18.47 8.16 -10.40
C SER A 220 19.69 8.79 -11.07
N GLU A 221 19.80 10.13 -11.04
CA GLU A 221 20.97 10.87 -11.53
C GLU A 221 22.22 10.49 -10.75
N LEU A 222 22.15 10.49 -9.41
CA LEU A 222 23.25 10.08 -8.53
C LEU A 222 23.78 8.68 -8.85
N LEU A 223 22.86 7.71 -9.08
CA LEU A 223 23.21 6.33 -9.40
C LEU A 223 23.79 6.18 -10.81
N LEU A 224 23.36 7.01 -11.77
CA LEU A 224 23.89 7.00 -13.13
C LEU A 224 25.31 7.57 -13.24
N GLU A 225 25.72 8.40 -12.27
CA GLU A 225 27.10 8.90 -12.15
C GLU A 225 28.07 7.89 -11.53
N GLN A 226 27.55 6.86 -10.84
CA GLN A 226 28.41 5.85 -10.24
C GLN A 226 28.95 4.87 -11.29
N PRO A 227 30.11 4.23 -11.03
CA PRO A 227 30.59 3.12 -11.84
C PRO A 227 29.56 1.97 -11.93
N GLU A 228 29.75 1.08 -12.90
CA GLU A 228 28.93 -0.12 -12.97
C GLU A 228 29.13 -0.98 -11.71
N GLY A 229 28.05 -1.36 -11.06
CA GLY A 229 28.11 -2.10 -9.82
C GLY A 229 26.75 -2.35 -9.19
N LYS A 230 26.79 -3.01 -8.03
CA LYS A 230 25.62 -3.19 -7.16
C LYS A 230 25.70 -2.20 -6.02
N TYR A 231 24.60 -1.51 -5.79
CA TYR A 231 24.47 -0.51 -4.75
C TYR A 231 23.31 -0.86 -3.82
N VAL A 232 23.37 -0.38 -2.57
CA VAL A 232 22.32 -0.56 -1.57
C VAL A 232 21.89 0.78 -1.03
N ILE A 233 20.62 1.09 -1.21
CA ILE A 233 19.98 2.23 -0.58
C ILE A 233 19.35 1.75 0.73
N MET A 234 19.75 2.33 1.86
CA MET A 234 19.30 1.92 3.18
C MET A 234 18.88 3.13 4.02
N LYS A 235 17.70 3.04 4.64
CA LYS A 235 17.27 3.93 5.72
C LYS A 235 17.97 3.51 7.01
N ASP A 236 18.67 4.43 7.66
CA ASP A 236 19.21 4.19 9.00
C ASP A 236 18.05 3.88 9.96
N PRO A 237 18.12 2.81 10.77
CA PRO A 237 17.00 2.38 11.61
C PRO A 237 16.64 3.41 12.70
N ASN A 238 17.62 4.18 13.19
CA ASN A 238 17.45 5.08 14.33
C ASN A 238 17.49 6.55 13.95
N LYS A 239 18.17 6.90 12.85
CA LYS A 239 18.35 8.28 12.40
C LYS A 239 17.51 8.55 11.15
N PRO A 240 16.99 9.78 10.97
CA PRO A 240 16.22 10.16 9.78
C PRO A 240 17.14 10.42 8.57
N ILE A 241 18.01 9.46 8.23
CA ILE A 241 18.98 9.57 7.13
C ILE A 241 18.89 8.35 6.21
N MET A 242 19.04 8.60 4.92
CA MET A 242 19.22 7.56 3.90
C MET A 242 20.70 7.50 3.51
N ARG A 243 21.23 6.30 3.32
CA ARG A 243 22.60 6.07 2.87
C ARG A 243 22.61 5.23 1.60
N LEU A 244 23.54 5.55 0.72
CA LEU A 244 23.89 4.77 -0.45
C LEU A 244 25.22 4.08 -0.15
N PHE A 245 25.25 2.75 -0.29
CA PHE A 245 26.43 1.90 -0.13
C PHE A 245 26.78 1.24 -1.45
#